data_AF-A0A956L6V8-F1
#
_entry.id   AF-A0A956L6V8-F1
#
_cell.length_a   1.000
_cell.length_b   1.000
_cell.length_c   1.000
_cell.angle_alpha   90.00
_cell.angle_beta   90.00
_cell.angle_gamma   90.00
#
_symmetry.space_group_name_H-M   'P 1'
#
loop_
_entity.id
_entity.type
_entity.pdbx_description
1 polymer ?
#
loop_
_entity_poly.entity_id
_entity_poly.type
_entity_poly.pdbx_seq_one_letter_code
_entity_poly.pdbx_strand_id
1 'polypeptide(L)'
;GMVELRVRDPATGRTWRVDPADELTRLQVEMMSTQPDMILGYAHHVAERFAAQGIAGVEVRADAWASLNGRRSQRLVDPRVDLARERDGLAHKRWIVPFAGGRVP
;
A
#
# COMPACT_ATOMS: atom_id res chain seq x y z
N GLY A 1 -1.63 -12.20 -0.10
CA GLY A 1 -0.44 -11.39 -0.43
C GLY A 1 0.26 -10.99 0.84
N MET A 2 1.25 -10.13 0.75
CA MET A 2 1.91 -9.48 1.91
C MET A 2 1.93 -7.98 1.65
N VAL A 3 1.63 -7.19 2.69
CA VAL A 3 1.65 -5.72 2.62
C VAL A 3 2.28 -5.20 3.91
N GLU A 4 3.36 -4.43 3.80
CA GLU A 4 3.92 -3.61 4.88
C GLU A 4 3.85 -2.14 4.44
N LEU A 5 3.48 -1.23 5.34
CA LEU A 5 3.51 0.20 5.06
C LEU A 5 4.67 0.85 5.78
N ARG A 6 5.33 1.79 5.08
CA ARG A 6 6.31 2.69 5.66
C ARG A 6 5.75 4.09 5.68
N VAL A 7 5.68 4.66 6.87
CA VAL A 7 5.28 6.05 7.12
C VAL A 7 6.53 6.87 7.35
N ARG A 8 6.62 8.04 6.73
CA ARG A 8 7.72 9.00 6.96
C ARG A 8 7.13 10.37 7.23
N ASP A 9 7.57 10.99 8.33
CA ASP A 9 7.34 12.41 8.57
C ASP A 9 8.43 13.20 7.85
N PRO A 10 8.09 13.98 6.80
CA PRO A 10 9.08 14.74 6.05
C PRO A 10 9.67 15.92 6.85
N ALA A 11 8.98 16.43 7.87
CA ALA A 11 9.44 17.55 8.69
C ALA A 11 10.55 17.14 9.66
N THR A 12 10.44 15.95 10.26
CA THR A 12 11.42 15.45 11.24
C THR A 12 12.34 14.37 10.69
N GLY A 13 12.00 13.78 9.54
CA GLY A 13 12.70 12.63 8.96
C GLY A 13 12.42 11.30 9.68
N ARG A 14 11.56 11.30 10.71
CA ARG A 14 11.20 10.08 11.45
C ARG A 14 10.43 9.11 10.55
N THR A 15 10.65 7.82 10.78
CA THR A 15 10.01 6.75 10.00
C THR A 15 9.40 5.69 10.91
N TRP A 16 8.28 5.14 10.48
CA TRP A 16 7.58 4.05 11.15
C TRP A 16 7.23 2.94 10.16
N ARG A 17 7.15 1.72 10.67
CA ARG A 17 6.55 0.58 9.99
C ARG A 17 5.16 0.36 10.56
N VAL A 18 4.21 0.04 9.68
CA VAL A 18 2.84 -0.31 10.04
C VAL A 18 2.54 -1.65 9.40
N ASP A 19 2.22 -2.63 10.24
CA ASP A 19 1.68 -3.92 9.80
C ASP A 19 0.14 -3.82 9.83
N PRO A 20 -0.55 -3.99 8.69
CA PRO A 20 -2.01 -4.04 8.66
C PRO A 20 -2.62 -5.06 9.62
N ALA A 21 -1.90 -6.14 9.96
CA ALA A 21 -2.36 -7.16 10.90
C ALA A 21 -2.49 -6.66 12.35
N ASP A 22 -1.92 -5.50 12.68
CA ASP A 22 -2.08 -4.88 14.00
C ASP A 22 -3.47 -4.25 14.19
N GLU A 23 -4.15 -3.90 13.08
CA GLU A 23 -5.42 -3.15 13.10
C GLU A 23 -6.56 -3.89 12.38
N LEU A 24 -6.25 -4.74 11.40
CA LEU A 24 -7.21 -5.44 10.56
C LEU A 24 -7.34 -6.92 10.93
N THR A 25 -8.52 -7.48 10.73
CA THR A 25 -8.71 -8.93 10.81
C THR A 25 -7.93 -9.64 9.70
N ARG A 26 -7.56 -10.90 9.94
CA ARG A 26 -6.88 -11.73 8.92
C ARG A 26 -7.59 -11.71 7.56
N LEU A 27 -8.92 -11.80 7.53
CA LEU A 27 -9.69 -11.77 6.29
C LEU A 27 -9.57 -10.42 5.56
N GLN A 28 -9.59 -9.30 6.29
CA GLN A 28 -9.38 -7.97 5.72
C GLN A 28 -7.97 -7.81 5.16
N VAL A 29 -6.94 -8.31 5.86
CA VAL A 29 -5.56 -8.32 5.35
C VAL A 29 -5.45 -9.17 4.08
N GLU A 30 -6.05 -10.35 4.06
CA GLU A 30 -6.05 -11.22 2.87
C GLU A 30 -6.70 -10.53 1.67
N MET A 31 -7.89 -9.93 1.84
CA MET A 31 -8.58 -9.17 0.80
C MET A 31 -7.81 -7.93 0.35
N MET A 32 -7.26 -7.16 1.29
CA MET A 32 -6.51 -5.94 1.01
C MET A 32 -5.22 -6.27 0.24
N SER A 33 -4.52 -7.32 0.63
CA SER A 33 -3.21 -7.67 0.08
C SER A 33 -3.19 -8.03 -1.41
N THR A 34 -4.36 -8.20 -2.02
CA THR A 34 -4.53 -8.54 -3.44
C THR A 34 -5.25 -7.46 -4.23
N GLN A 35 -5.79 -6.42 -3.57
CA GLN A 35 -6.60 -5.39 -4.18
C GLN A 35 -5.92 -4.01 -4.00
N PRO A 36 -5.35 -3.43 -5.07
CA PRO A 36 -4.65 -2.15 -4.99
C PRO A 36 -5.47 -1.03 -4.36
N ASP A 37 -6.77 -0.93 -4.67
CA ASP A 37 -7.62 0.13 -4.15
C ASP A 37 -7.83 0.03 -2.63
N MET A 38 -7.88 -1.19 -2.09
CA MET A 38 -7.92 -1.39 -0.64
C MET A 38 -6.59 -0.99 0.02
N ILE A 39 -5.45 -1.23 -0.64
CA ILE A 39 -4.14 -0.78 -0.16
C ILE A 39 -4.06 0.75 -0.14
N LEU A 40 -4.59 1.42 -1.18
CA LEU A 40 -4.69 2.87 -1.22
C LEU A 40 -5.57 3.41 -0.08
N GLY A 41 -6.75 2.83 0.11
CA GLY A 41 -7.66 3.21 1.19
C GLY A 41 -7.03 3.03 2.57
N TYR A 42 -6.31 1.92 2.80
CA TYR A 42 -5.60 1.70 4.06
C TYR A 42 -4.43 2.69 4.24
N ALA A 43 -3.72 3.05 3.18
CA ALA A 43 -2.69 4.08 3.25
C ALA A 43 -3.26 5.46 3.66
N HIS A 44 -4.45 5.82 3.16
CA HIS A 44 -5.16 7.03 3.59
C HIS A 44 -5.58 6.95 5.06
N HIS A 45 -6.13 5.81 5.49
CA HIS A 45 -6.46 5.59 6.90
C HIS A 45 -5.25 5.77 7.83
N VAL A 46 -4.08 5.22 7.46
CA VAL A 46 -2.84 5.40 8.22
C VAL A 46 -2.43 6.88 8.27
N ALA A 47 -2.51 7.61 7.15
CA ALA A 47 -2.19 9.04 7.13
C ALA A 47 -3.11 9.87 8.04
N GLU A 48 -4.42 9.59 8.02
CA GLU A 48 -5.40 10.22 8.90
C GLU A 48 -5.14 9.91 10.38
N ARG A 49 -4.79 8.66 10.71
CA ARG A 49 -4.43 8.26 12.07
C ARG A 49 -3.23 9.04 12.61
N PHE A 50 -2.18 9.21 11.80
CA PHE A 50 -1.02 10.02 12.18
C PHE A 50 -1.38 11.51 12.34
N ALA A 51 -2.23 12.04 11.46
CA ALA A 51 -2.72 13.41 11.58
C ALA A 51 -3.52 13.62 12.88
N ALA A 52 -4.37 12.66 13.27
CA ALA A 52 -5.10 12.69 14.53
C ALA A 52 -4.18 12.64 15.78
N GLN A 53 -2.96 12.13 15.63
CA GLN A 53 -1.91 12.13 16.66
C GLN A 53 -1.03 13.39 16.64
N GLY A 54 -1.35 14.37 15.79
CA GLY A 54 -0.60 15.62 15.65
C GLY A 54 0.56 15.56 14.66
N ILE A 55 0.71 14.48 13.89
CA ILE A 55 1.75 14.31 12.87
C ILE A 55 1.08 14.33 11.48
N ALA A 56 0.72 15.53 11.02
CA ALA A 56 0.06 15.70 9.72
C ALA A 56 1.07 15.69 8.55
N GLY A 57 0.59 15.36 7.35
CA GLY A 57 1.39 15.44 6.12
C GLY A 57 2.47 14.36 5.99
N VAL A 58 2.27 13.20 6.62
CA VAL A 58 3.16 12.05 6.45
C VAL A 58 3.10 11.50 5.03
N GLU A 59 4.25 10.99 4.56
CA GLU A 59 4.34 10.18 3.35
C GLU A 59 4.05 8.72 3.71
N VAL A 60 3.19 8.05 2.94
CA VAL A 60 2.84 6.64 3.16
C VAL A 60 3.17 5.83 1.92
N ARG A 61 4.11 4.89 2.04
CA ARG A 61 4.54 4.00 0.96
C ARG A 61 4.22 2.56 1.32
N ALA A 62 3.77 1.76 0.36
CA ALA A 62 3.46 0.34 0.58
C ALA A 62 4.48 -0.57 -0.12
N ASP A 63 4.97 -1.57 0.60
CA ASP A 63 5.61 -2.74 -0.02
C ASP A 63 4.57 -3.86 -0.09
N ALA A 64 3.94 -3.99 -1.26
CA ALA A 64 2.84 -4.91 -1.48
C ALA A 64 3.18 -5.96 -2.53
N TRP A 65 2.96 -7.23 -2.18
CA TRP A 65 3.24 -8.40 -3.01
C TRP A 65 2.01 -9.31 -3.08
N ALA A 66 1.64 -9.70 -4.30
CA ALA A 66 0.51 -10.58 -4.53
C ALA A 66 0.87 -11.71 -5.51
N SER A 67 0.32 -12.90 -5.23
CA SER A 67 0.30 -14.02 -6.16
C SER A 67 -1.05 -14.06 -6.85
N LEU A 68 -1.06 -14.06 -8.18
CA LEU A 68 -2.27 -14.18 -8.99
C LEU A 68 -2.31 -15.57 -9.65
N ASN A 69 -3.42 -16.29 -9.48
CA ASN A 69 -3.65 -17.61 -10.09
C ASN A 69 -2.52 -18.63 -9.82
N GLY A 70 -2.05 -18.71 -8.58
CA GLY A 70 -1.02 -19.67 -8.16
C GLY A 70 0.39 -19.38 -8.69
N ARG A 71 0.60 -18.28 -9.42
CA ARG A 71 1.92 -17.87 -9.92
C ARG A 71 2.78 -17.33 -8.78
N ARG A 72 4.10 -17.22 -9.03
CA ARG A 72 5.04 -16.58 -8.11
C ARG A 72 4.55 -15.17 -7.76
N SER A 73 4.68 -14.82 -6.48
CA SER A 73 4.35 -13.50 -5.98
C SER A 73 5.14 -12.42 -6.72
N GLN A 74 4.46 -11.33 -7.08
CA GLN A 74 5.03 -10.17 -7.76
C GLN A 74 4.62 -8.90 -7.02
N ARG A 75 5.41 -7.86 -7.23
CA ARG A 75 5.14 -6.55 -6.67
C ARG A 75 3.86 -5.98 -7.30
N LEU A 76 2.94 -5.55 -6.44
CA LEU A 76 1.63 -5.04 -6.83
C LEU A 76 1.63 -3.50 -6.89
N VAL A 77 2.38 -2.86 -6.00
CA VAL A 77 2.46 -1.40 -5.84
C VAL A 77 3.91 -0.92 -5.97
N ASP A 78 4.14 0.21 -6.64
CA ASP A 78 5.46 0.85 -6.68
C ASP A 78 5.80 1.41 -5.29
N PRO A 79 6.82 0.87 -4.59
CA PRO A 79 7.12 1.24 -3.21
C PRO A 79 7.73 2.63 -3.09
N ARG A 80 7.96 3.34 -4.20
CA ARG A 80 8.50 4.71 -4.20
C ARG A 80 7.38 5.75 -4.16
N VAL A 81 6.16 5.37 -4.55
CA VAL A 81 5.02 6.28 -4.61
C VAL A 81 4.45 6.53 -3.24
N ASP A 82 4.22 7.81 -2.93
CA ASP A 82 3.51 8.24 -1.74
C ASP A 82 1.99 8.13 -1.97
N LEU A 83 1.41 7.04 -1.47
CA LEU A 83 -0.01 6.73 -1.61
C LEU A 83 -0.91 7.71 -0.86
N ALA A 84 -0.39 8.41 0.16
CA ALA A 84 -1.15 9.44 0.87
C ALA A 84 -1.53 10.62 -0.04
N ARG A 85 -0.83 10.78 -1.17
CA ARG A 85 -1.07 11.85 -2.16
C ARG A 85 -1.80 11.36 -3.41
N GLU A 86 -1.95 10.06 -3.57
CA GLU A 86 -2.68 9.46 -4.69
C GLU A 86 -4.18 9.55 -4.43
N ARG A 87 -4.96 9.77 -5.49
CA ARG A 87 -6.42 9.87 -5.42
C ARG A 87 -7.04 8.58 -5.93
N ASP A 88 -8.12 8.17 -5.28
CA ASP A 88 -8.97 7.13 -5.84
C ASP A 88 -9.79 7.69 -7.03
N GLY A 89 -9.97 6.88 -8.05
CA GLY A 89 -10.59 7.29 -9.30
C GLY A 89 -10.44 6.23 -10.40
N LEU A 90 -11.27 6.36 -11.44
CA LEU A 90 -11.33 5.44 -12.58
C LEU A 90 -10.16 5.61 -13.57
N ALA A 91 -9.34 6.64 -13.39
CA ALA A 91 -8.17 6.88 -14.22
C ALA A 91 -7.08 5.82 -13.98
N HIS A 92 -6.23 5.60 -14.98
CA HIS A 92 -5.13 4.66 -14.85
C HIS A 92 -4.18 5.05 -13.70
N LYS A 93 -4.05 4.14 -12.73
CA LYS A 93 -3.24 4.30 -11.52
C LYS A 93 -1.79 3.94 -11.83
N ARG A 94 -0.93 4.95 -12.00
CA ARG A 94 0.48 4.77 -12.40
C ARG A 94 1.34 4.03 -11.37
N TRP A 95 0.86 3.94 -10.14
CA TRP A 95 1.55 3.29 -9.02
C TRP A 95 1.25 1.80 -8.91
N ILE A 96 0.28 1.29 -9.68
CA ILE A 96 0.07 -0.16 -9.80
C ILE A 96 1.13 -0.69 -10.77
N VAL A 97 1.93 -1.65 -10.29
CA VAL A 97 2.96 -2.27 -11.13
C VAL A 97 2.26 -3.24 -12.09
N PRO A 98 2.48 -3.12 -13.41
CA PRO A 98 1.92 -4.06 -14.36
C PRO A 98 2.36 -5.48 -14.03
N PHE A 99 1.42 -6.41 -14.03
CA PHE A 99 1.74 -7.80 -13.83
C PHE A 99 2.62 -8.29 -14.98
N ALA A 100 3.84 -8.72 -14.69
CA ALA A 100 4.72 -9.32 -15.70
C ALA A 100 4.18 -10.72 -16.00
N GLY A 101 3.21 -10.78 -16.91
CA GLY A 101 2.81 -12.02 -17.54
C GLY A 101 4.02 -12.54 -18.31
N GLY A 102 4.68 -13.58 -17.78
CA GLY A 102 5.55 -14.40 -18.61
C GLY A 102 4.82 -14.68 -19.92
N ARG A 103 5.45 -14.34 -21.05
CA ARG A 103 4.98 -14.63 -22.41
C ARG A 103 4.47 -16.07 -22.39
N VAL A 104 3.20 -16.27 -22.67
CA VAL A 104 2.75 -17.60 -23.08
C VAL A 104 3.43 -17.82 -24.43
N PRO A 105 4.29 -18.84 -24.60
CA PRO A 105 4.88 -19.13 -25.90
C PRO A 105 3.81 -19.42 -26.95
#